data_AF-A0A6G1AG79-F1
#
_entry.id   AF-A0A6G1AG79-F1
#
_cell.length_a   1.000
_cell.length_b   1.000
_cell.length_c   1.000
_cell.angle_alpha   90.00
_cell.angle_beta   90.00
_cell.angle_gamma   90.00
#
_symmetry.space_group_name_H-M   'P 1'
#
loop_
_entity.id
_entity.type
_entity.pdbx_description
1 polymer ?
#
loop_
_entity_poly.entity_id
_entity_poly.type
_entity_poly.pdbx_seq_one_letter_code
_entity_poly.pdbx_strand_id
1 'polypeptide(L)'
;MAGLVLCEPIELYNILNQVTKLSRLTEPNYLCLLDVRSKWEYDESHVITARRVKKKANKYLLPESVDLECVRYCVVYDNNTSTLEIVIKQEEEDDNNDDRPGLMPGAAVECGRALAHLTRHPVCILKGGYQSFSAMYHFFRTQKIIWMPQELDAFQPYPVEIVPGKIYLGNFRQACDPKIQKDLKIKAHVNVSMEAGPFFVDDADNLLHIKIEDSPEADLSPFLRHLCHFLEIHLHLGSVVLVFSTLGISRSCAAILAFLMHWNEQTLKKSWAYVKKCKNNMRPNRGLVAQLLEWEKVVLGDSVTDILDPRY
;
A
#
# COMPACT_ATOMS: atom_id res chain seq x y z
N MET A 1 14.70 19.94 7.96
CA MET A 1 13.41 19.97 8.67
C MET A 1 12.43 19.13 7.87
N ALA A 2 11.69 18.22 8.52
CA ALA A 2 10.72 17.38 7.84
C ALA A 2 9.57 18.26 7.32
N GLY A 3 9.21 18.09 6.04
CA GLY A 3 8.08 18.80 5.42
C GLY A 3 6.78 18.02 5.56
N LEU A 4 5.75 18.50 4.85
CA LEU A 4 4.50 17.76 4.62
C LEU A 4 4.55 17.13 3.23
N VAL A 5 3.99 15.93 3.12
CA VAL A 5 3.81 15.24 1.84
C VAL A 5 2.39 14.69 1.78
N LEU A 6 1.79 14.68 0.58
CA LEU A 6 0.54 13.94 0.38
C LEU A 6 0.84 12.45 0.33
N CYS A 7 -0.06 11.68 0.92
CA CYS A 7 -0.05 10.23 0.95
C CYS A 7 -1.33 9.75 0.28
N GLU A 8 -1.20 8.99 -0.81
CA GLU A 8 -2.34 8.42 -1.50
C GLU A 8 -2.95 7.27 -0.67
N PRO A 9 -4.27 6.98 -0.79
CA PRO A 9 -4.90 5.90 -0.04
C PRO A 9 -4.20 4.54 -0.17
N ILE A 10 -3.68 4.20 -1.37
CA ILE A 10 -2.90 2.99 -1.62
C ILE A 10 -1.61 2.94 -0.81
N GLU A 11 -0.97 4.09 -0.55
CA GLU A 11 0.25 4.13 0.24
C GLU A 11 -0.05 3.79 1.70
N LEU A 12 -1.12 4.36 2.28
CA LEU A 12 -1.56 3.99 3.63
C LEU A 12 -2.00 2.51 3.70
N TYR A 13 -2.75 2.02 2.71
CA TYR A 13 -3.12 0.61 2.61
C TYR A 13 -1.88 -0.29 2.63
N ASN A 14 -0.87 0.02 1.82
CA ASN A 14 0.35 -0.76 1.77
C ASN A 14 1.16 -0.64 3.07
N ILE A 15 1.21 0.53 3.71
CA ILE A 15 1.87 0.71 5.01
C ILE A 15 1.21 -0.19 6.07
N LEU A 16 -0.12 -0.25 6.12
CA LEU A 16 -0.86 -1.10 7.05
C LEU A 16 -0.61 -2.60 6.83
N ASN A 17 -0.28 -3.01 5.60
CA ASN A 17 -0.17 -4.40 5.19
C ASN A 17 1.28 -4.92 5.03
N GLN A 18 2.29 -4.17 5.50
CA GLN A 18 3.67 -4.68 5.45
C GLN A 18 3.91 -5.78 6.49
N VAL A 19 4.77 -6.73 6.12
CA VAL A 19 5.13 -7.89 6.94
C VAL A 19 6.64 -8.09 6.98
N THR A 20 7.16 -8.52 8.12
CA THR A 20 8.50 -9.13 8.24
C THR A 20 8.35 -10.63 8.51
N LYS A 21 8.36 -11.04 9.78
CA LYS A 21 7.85 -12.34 10.24
C LYS A 21 6.39 -12.24 10.68
N LEU A 22 6.02 -11.10 11.24
CA LEU A 22 4.68 -10.71 11.66
C LEU A 22 4.31 -9.38 11.00
N SER A 23 3.08 -8.91 11.23
CA SER A 23 2.65 -7.57 10.83
C SER A 23 3.63 -6.52 11.36
N ARG A 24 4.01 -5.55 10.52
CA ARG A 24 4.89 -4.45 10.97
C ARG A 24 4.18 -3.46 11.89
N LEU A 25 2.85 -3.55 12.01
CA LEU A 25 2.08 -2.71 12.94
C LEU A 25 2.43 -2.97 14.40
N THR A 26 3.06 -4.11 14.71
CA THR A 26 3.52 -4.45 16.07
C THR A 26 4.84 -3.76 16.43
N GLU A 27 5.55 -3.21 15.44
CA GLU A 27 6.78 -2.45 15.66
C GLU A 27 6.42 -1.05 16.19
N PRO A 28 6.86 -0.66 17.40
CA PRO A 28 6.41 0.57 18.07
C PRO A 28 6.72 1.86 17.29
N ASN A 29 7.79 1.85 16.50
CA ASN A 29 8.26 3.01 15.75
C ASN A 29 7.92 2.93 14.25
N TYR A 30 7.05 2.00 13.83
CA TYR A 30 6.74 1.81 12.41
C TYR A 30 5.70 2.79 11.88
N LEU A 31 4.51 2.83 12.50
CA LEU A 31 3.39 3.66 12.06
C LEU A 31 2.75 4.40 13.24
N CYS A 32 2.63 5.72 13.09
CA CYS A 32 1.72 6.54 13.88
C CYS A 32 0.62 7.07 12.95
N LEU A 33 -0.60 6.55 13.09
CA LEU A 33 -1.76 6.98 12.33
C LEU A 33 -2.66 7.85 13.21
N LEU A 34 -2.88 9.09 12.79
CA LEU A 34 -3.55 10.13 13.56
C LEU A 34 -4.83 10.59 12.87
N ASP A 35 -5.95 10.45 13.59
CA ASP A 35 -7.25 10.95 13.17
C ASP A 35 -7.51 12.31 13.85
N VAL A 36 -7.68 13.37 13.06
CA VAL A 36 -7.94 14.73 13.59
C VAL A 36 -9.41 15.14 13.50
N ARG A 37 -10.30 14.21 13.15
CA ARG A 37 -11.75 14.44 13.11
C ARG A 37 -12.34 14.60 14.51
N SER A 38 -13.62 14.99 14.57
CA SER A 38 -14.33 15.13 15.83
C SER A 38 -14.41 13.80 16.59
N LYS A 39 -14.70 13.88 17.89
CA LYS A 39 -14.90 12.67 18.72
C LYS A 39 -16.03 11.81 18.16
N TRP A 40 -17.11 12.45 17.74
CA TRP A 40 -18.29 11.78 17.19
C TRP A 40 -17.93 10.98 15.93
N GLU A 41 -17.25 11.60 14.97
CA GLU A 41 -16.86 10.95 13.71
C GLU A 41 -15.89 9.78 13.92
N TYR A 42 -14.95 9.92 14.86
CA TYR A 42 -14.03 8.85 15.23
C TYR A 42 -14.74 7.68 15.91
N ASP A 43 -15.65 7.97 16.85
CA ASP A 43 -16.40 6.97 17.60
C ASP A 43 -17.42 6.24 16.68
N GLU A 44 -17.93 6.90 15.64
CA GLU A 44 -18.79 6.29 14.60
C GLU A 44 -18.01 5.27 13.77
N SER A 45 -16.85 5.65 13.24
CA SER A 45 -15.88 4.74 12.63
C SER A 45 -14.57 5.45 12.28
N HIS A 46 -13.44 4.74 12.41
CA HIS A 46 -12.11 5.21 12.04
C HIS A 46 -11.31 4.12 11.30
N VAL A 47 -10.18 4.51 10.70
CA VAL A 47 -9.23 3.56 10.11
C VAL A 47 -8.59 2.74 11.23
N ILE A 48 -8.35 1.45 11.00
CA ILE A 48 -7.66 0.57 11.96
C ILE A 48 -6.38 1.23 12.48
N THR A 49 -6.07 1.02 13.77
CA THR A 49 -4.91 1.57 14.50
C THR A 49 -4.83 3.09 14.60
N ALA A 50 -5.76 3.83 14.00
CA ALA A 50 -5.79 5.29 14.09
C ALA A 50 -6.06 5.76 15.52
N ARG A 51 -5.30 6.76 15.96
CA ARG A 51 -5.45 7.41 17.26
C ARG A 51 -6.02 8.80 17.09
N ARG A 52 -7.11 9.09 17.79
CA ARG A 52 -7.72 10.42 17.74
C ARG A 52 -6.84 11.47 18.41
N VAL A 53 -6.54 12.55 17.71
CA VAL A 53 -5.82 13.70 18.23
C VAL A 53 -6.80 14.63 18.94
N LYS A 54 -6.46 15.08 20.16
CA LYS A 54 -7.29 16.03 20.91
C LYS A 54 -6.84 17.46 20.57
N LYS A 55 -7.78 18.39 20.41
CA LYS A 55 -7.48 19.84 20.27
C LYS A 55 -7.88 20.55 21.56
N LYS A 56 -6.94 21.27 22.19
CA LYS A 56 -7.19 22.10 23.38
C LYS A 56 -6.61 23.49 23.15
N ALA A 57 -7.42 24.55 23.27
CA ALA A 57 -7.00 25.94 23.05
C ALA A 57 -6.24 26.14 21.71
N ASN A 58 -6.79 25.59 20.62
CA ASN A 58 -6.18 25.58 19.27
C ASN A 58 -4.82 24.89 19.13
N LYS A 59 -4.36 24.14 20.13
CA LYS A 59 -3.17 23.28 20.04
C LYS A 59 -3.56 21.82 19.95
N TYR A 60 -2.93 21.10 19.03
CA TYR A 60 -3.07 19.65 18.91
C TYR A 60 -2.26 18.98 20.03
N LEU A 61 -2.94 18.20 20.85
CA LEU A 61 -2.36 17.40 21.92
C LEU A 61 -2.10 16.01 21.39
N LEU A 62 -0.82 15.68 21.27
CA LEU A 62 -0.37 14.36 20.94
C LEU A 62 -0.68 13.37 22.06
N PRO A 63 -0.95 12.09 21.73
CA PRO A 63 -0.98 11.06 22.75
C PRO A 63 0.41 10.88 23.37
N GLU A 64 0.49 10.87 24.71
CA GLU A 64 1.74 10.81 25.49
C GLU A 64 2.63 9.59 25.20
N SER A 65 2.08 8.54 24.59
CA SER A 65 2.79 7.28 24.32
C SER A 65 3.48 7.19 22.95
N VAL A 66 3.56 8.28 22.17
CA VAL A 66 4.21 8.28 20.85
C VAL A 66 5.48 9.12 20.86
N ASP A 67 6.62 8.46 20.70
CA ASP A 67 7.86 9.14 20.31
C ASP A 67 7.88 9.35 18.79
N LEU A 68 7.45 10.53 18.36
CA LEU A 68 7.40 10.90 16.94
C LEU A 68 8.77 11.04 16.28
N GLU A 69 9.85 11.20 17.07
CA GLU A 69 11.18 11.41 16.52
C GLU A 69 11.66 10.14 15.79
N CYS A 70 11.32 8.98 16.34
CA CYS A 70 11.73 7.68 15.84
C CYS A 70 10.74 7.04 14.86
N VAL A 71 9.53 7.61 14.70
CA VAL A 71 8.49 7.02 13.86
C VAL A 71 8.89 7.07 12.38
N ARG A 72 8.77 5.92 11.69
CA ARG A 72 9.03 5.79 10.26
C ARG A 72 7.94 6.41 9.40
N TYR A 73 6.66 6.16 9.74
CA TYR A 73 5.51 6.72 9.04
C TYR A 73 4.61 7.47 10.03
N CYS A 74 4.54 8.79 9.91
CA CYS A 74 3.55 9.60 10.63
C CYS A 74 2.48 10.03 9.62
N VAL A 75 1.29 9.44 9.70
CA VAL A 75 0.17 9.70 8.78
C VAL A 75 -0.93 10.41 9.54
N VAL A 76 -1.40 11.54 9.01
CA VAL A 76 -2.48 12.35 9.58
C VAL A 76 -3.61 12.44 8.58
N TYR A 77 -4.85 12.27 9.04
CA TYR A 77 -6.03 12.41 8.19
C TYR A 77 -7.18 13.12 8.92
N ASP A 78 -7.95 13.88 8.16
CA ASP A 78 -9.26 14.41 8.52
C ASP A 78 -10.33 13.76 7.62
N ASN A 79 -11.44 14.43 7.33
CA ASN A 79 -12.48 13.84 6.49
C ASN A 79 -12.10 13.79 5.00
N ASN A 80 -11.51 14.84 4.44
CA ASN A 80 -11.46 15.03 2.99
C ASN A 80 -10.30 15.91 2.46
N THR A 81 -9.29 16.25 3.28
CA THR A 81 -8.16 17.06 2.83
C THR A 81 -7.47 16.40 1.64
N SER A 82 -7.36 17.14 0.53
CA SER A 82 -6.81 16.64 -0.74
C SER A 82 -5.64 17.44 -1.28
N THR A 83 -5.36 18.61 -0.69
CA THR A 83 -4.26 19.51 -1.07
C THR A 83 -3.52 19.98 0.18
N LEU A 84 -2.25 20.35 0.04
CA LEU A 84 -1.45 20.98 1.11
C LEU A 84 -1.58 22.52 1.10
N GLU A 85 -2.19 23.05 0.04
CA GLU A 85 -2.46 24.47 -0.17
C GLU A 85 -3.64 24.95 0.66
N ILE A 86 -3.73 26.25 0.81
CA ILE A 86 -4.77 26.89 1.60
C ILE A 86 -5.96 27.17 0.69
N VAL A 87 -7.13 26.64 1.03
CA VAL A 87 -8.34 26.81 0.21
C VAL A 87 -8.93 28.20 0.47
N ILE A 88 -9.13 28.98 -0.59
CA ILE A 88 -9.91 30.22 -0.55
C ILE A 88 -11.38 29.81 -0.47
N LYS A 89 -12.06 30.09 0.64
CA LYS A 89 -13.53 30.10 0.64
C LYS A 89 -13.97 31.31 -0.19
N GLN A 90 -14.63 31.06 -1.31
CA GLN A 90 -15.48 32.08 -1.95
C GLN A 90 -16.79 32.06 -1.19
N GLU A 91 -17.11 33.16 -0.50
CA GLU A 91 -18.42 33.35 0.12
C GLU A 91 -19.42 33.74 -0.98
N GLU A 92 -20.58 33.08 -0.99
CA GLU A 92 -21.76 33.63 -1.64
C GLU A 92 -22.11 34.92 -0.88
N GLU A 93 -22.26 36.02 -1.63
CA GLU A 93 -22.46 37.37 -1.13
C GLU A 93 -23.67 37.45 -0.19
N ASP A 94 -23.42 37.64 1.11
CA ASP A 94 -24.39 38.21 2.03
C ASP A 94 -23.73 39.31 2.87
N ASP A 95 -24.38 40.47 2.84
CA ASP A 95 -23.84 41.78 3.16
C ASP A 95 -23.65 41.99 4.68
N ASN A 96 -22.50 42.56 5.06
CA ASN A 96 -22.09 43.04 6.40
C ASN A 96 -21.57 42.02 7.44
N ASN A 97 -20.26 41.74 7.39
CA ASN A 97 -19.35 41.90 8.55
C ASN A 97 -17.88 41.77 8.11
N ASP A 98 -16.96 42.34 8.90
CA ASP A 98 -15.51 42.42 8.69
C ASP A 98 -14.78 41.05 8.77
N ASP A 99 -15.24 40.05 8.00
CA ASP A 99 -14.60 38.75 7.89
C ASP A 99 -13.77 38.69 6.60
N ARG A 100 -12.46 38.93 6.75
CA ARG A 100 -11.51 38.61 5.67
C ARG A 100 -11.64 37.13 5.32
N PRO A 101 -11.62 36.72 4.04
CA PRO A 101 -11.70 35.32 3.66
C PRO A 101 -10.55 34.55 4.33
N GLY A 102 -10.90 33.79 5.36
CA GLY A 102 -9.96 33.02 6.16
C GLY A 102 -9.39 31.89 5.32
N LEU A 103 -8.19 32.12 4.80
CA LEU A 103 -7.33 31.11 4.17
C LEU A 103 -7.02 30.03 5.24
N MET A 104 -7.84 29.00 5.35
CA MET A 104 -7.63 27.95 6.37
C MET A 104 -7.20 26.62 5.71
N PRO A 105 -6.00 26.10 6.04
CA PRO A 105 -5.60 24.76 5.64
C PRO A 105 -6.57 23.73 6.24
N GLY A 106 -6.73 22.58 5.59
CA GLY A 106 -7.48 21.46 6.19
C GLY A 106 -6.93 21.07 7.57
N ALA A 107 -7.79 20.58 8.46
CA ALA A 107 -7.41 20.25 9.84
C ALA A 107 -6.24 19.26 9.91
N ALA A 108 -6.13 18.35 8.93
CA ALA A 108 -4.99 17.45 8.81
C ALA A 108 -3.68 18.19 8.51
N VAL A 109 -3.71 19.21 7.63
CA VAL A 109 -2.54 20.05 7.30
C VAL A 109 -2.13 20.88 8.51
N GLU A 110 -3.08 21.51 9.21
CA GLU A 110 -2.80 22.26 10.44
C GLU A 110 -2.09 21.40 11.48
N CYS A 111 -2.64 20.21 11.75
CA CYS A 111 -2.05 19.24 12.66
C CYS A 111 -0.67 18.82 12.16
N GLY A 112 -0.54 18.43 10.88
CA GLY A 112 0.72 18.01 10.30
C GLY A 112 1.82 19.08 10.39
N ARG A 113 1.51 20.37 10.20
CA ARG A 113 2.47 21.48 10.39
C ARG A 113 2.94 21.56 11.84
N ALA A 114 2.04 21.37 12.80
CA ALA A 114 2.41 21.35 14.21
C ALA A 114 3.31 20.14 14.56
N LEU A 115 3.14 19.01 13.85
CA LEU A 115 3.90 17.78 14.08
C LEU A 115 5.23 17.72 13.33
N ALA A 116 5.39 18.47 12.24
CA ALA A 116 6.55 18.40 11.35
C ALA A 116 7.89 18.71 12.05
N HIS A 117 7.86 19.48 13.14
CA HIS A 117 9.06 19.77 13.94
C HIS A 117 9.46 18.64 14.90
N LEU A 118 8.56 17.68 15.14
CA LEU A 118 8.74 16.57 16.08
C LEU A 118 9.15 15.27 15.37
N THR A 119 9.07 15.21 14.04
CA THR A 119 9.38 14.02 13.25
C THR A 119 10.68 14.18 12.49
N ARG A 120 11.44 13.09 12.34
CA ARG A 120 12.61 13.04 11.44
C ARG A 120 12.20 12.88 9.97
N HIS A 121 11.10 12.17 9.73
CA HIS A 121 10.53 11.93 8.40
C HIS A 121 9.38 12.91 8.12
N PRO A 122 9.10 13.24 6.84
CA PRO A 122 7.95 14.05 6.47
C PRO A 122 6.64 13.51 7.03
N VAL A 123 5.75 14.40 7.46
CA VAL A 123 4.39 14.02 7.89
C VAL A 123 3.54 13.80 6.65
N CYS A 124 2.93 12.62 6.56
CA CYS A 124 2.08 12.20 5.46
C CYS A 124 0.63 12.65 5.72
N ILE A 125 0.09 13.50 4.85
CA ILE A 125 -1.33 13.87 4.88
C ILE A 125 -2.09 12.93 3.95
N LEU A 126 -3.04 12.16 4.49
CA LEU A 126 -3.85 11.24 3.70
C LEU A 126 -4.77 12.02 2.77
N LYS A 127 -4.50 11.92 1.47
CA LYS A 127 -5.27 12.61 0.44
C LYS A 127 -6.68 12.04 0.35
N GLY A 128 -7.67 12.94 0.33
CA GLY A 128 -9.09 12.59 0.39
C GLY A 128 -9.55 12.12 1.77
N GLY A 129 -8.68 12.16 2.78
CA GLY A 129 -8.98 11.85 4.18
C GLY A 129 -9.66 10.49 4.41
N TYR A 130 -10.43 10.41 5.49
CA TYR A 130 -11.19 9.23 5.86
C TYR A 130 -12.20 8.83 4.78
N GLN A 131 -12.86 9.78 4.12
CA GLN A 131 -13.90 9.49 3.13
C GLN A 131 -13.35 8.70 1.94
N SER A 132 -12.26 9.16 1.33
CA SER A 132 -11.64 8.48 0.20
C SER A 132 -11.08 7.11 0.58
N PHE A 133 -10.34 7.05 1.69
CA PHE A 133 -9.73 5.80 2.14
C PHE A 133 -10.79 4.75 2.49
N SER A 134 -11.83 5.14 3.23
CA SER A 134 -12.89 4.21 3.64
C SER A 134 -13.80 3.77 2.49
N ALA A 135 -13.94 4.58 1.44
CA ALA A 135 -14.65 4.18 0.23
C ALA A 135 -13.88 3.08 -0.53
N MET A 136 -12.55 3.20 -0.62
CA MET A 136 -11.70 2.22 -1.30
C MET A 136 -11.50 0.95 -0.46
N TYR A 137 -11.21 1.12 0.83
CA TYR A 137 -10.80 0.06 1.76
C TYR A 137 -11.77 -0.04 2.94
N HIS A 138 -13.05 -0.21 2.64
CA HIS A 138 -14.13 -0.26 3.63
C HIS A 138 -13.96 -1.30 4.74
N PHE A 139 -13.20 -2.38 4.48
CA PHE A 139 -12.86 -3.45 5.43
C PHE A 139 -11.75 -3.06 6.44
N PHE A 140 -11.14 -1.89 6.28
CA PHE A 140 -10.22 -1.28 7.26
C PHE A 140 -10.91 -0.32 8.23
N ARG A 141 -12.23 -0.15 8.12
CA ARG A 141 -13.03 0.60 9.08
C ARG A 141 -13.25 -0.19 10.35
N THR A 142 -13.19 0.49 11.48
CA THR A 142 -13.47 -0.10 12.80
C THR A 142 -14.12 0.93 13.72
N GLN A 143 -14.78 0.43 14.76
CA GLN A 143 -15.19 1.19 15.95
C GLN A 143 -14.33 0.84 17.17
N LYS A 144 -13.57 -0.26 17.07
CA LYS A 144 -12.67 -0.73 18.12
C LYS A 144 -11.35 0.00 18.03
N ILE A 145 -10.95 0.55 19.17
CA ILE A 145 -9.65 1.16 19.37
C ILE A 145 -8.60 0.03 19.46
N ILE A 146 -7.87 -0.21 18.37
CA ILE A 146 -6.88 -1.30 18.23
C ILE A 146 -5.47 -0.74 18.36
N TRP A 147 -4.84 -0.93 19.51
CA TRP A 147 -3.45 -0.47 19.78
C TRP A 147 -2.71 -1.34 20.78
N MET A 148 -3.39 -2.30 21.41
CA MET A 148 -2.71 -3.22 22.30
C MET A 148 -1.83 -4.18 21.47
N PRO A 149 -0.60 -4.48 21.90
CA PRO A 149 0.30 -5.37 21.17
C PRO A 149 -0.36 -6.69 20.74
N GLN A 150 -1.15 -7.31 21.63
CA GLN A 150 -1.88 -8.55 21.35
C GLN A 150 -2.89 -8.43 20.20
N GLU A 151 -3.56 -7.28 20.08
CA GLU A 151 -4.52 -7.03 18.99
C GLU A 151 -3.78 -6.77 17.67
N LEU A 152 -2.65 -6.06 17.74
CA LEU A 152 -1.78 -5.79 16.59
C LEU A 152 -1.10 -7.08 16.10
N ASP A 153 -0.76 -8.00 17.00
CA ASP A 153 -0.21 -9.33 16.69
C ASP A 153 -1.26 -10.22 16.00
N ALA A 154 -2.53 -10.10 16.40
CA ALA A 154 -3.64 -10.85 15.81
C ALA A 154 -4.05 -10.33 14.42
N PHE A 155 -3.69 -9.10 14.08
CA PHE A 155 -4.00 -8.51 12.79
C PHE A 155 -3.42 -9.35 11.65
N GLN A 156 -4.30 -9.82 10.75
CA GLN A 156 -3.91 -10.54 9.55
C GLN A 156 -3.80 -9.54 8.38
N PRO A 157 -2.58 -9.27 7.87
CA PRO A 157 -2.39 -8.34 6.77
C PRO A 157 -2.99 -8.88 5.48
N TYR A 158 -3.56 -7.98 4.68
CA TYR A 158 -3.98 -8.24 3.31
C TYR A 158 -2.76 -8.29 2.37
N PRO A 159 -2.90 -8.85 1.16
CA PRO A 159 -1.94 -8.68 0.08
C PRO A 159 -1.65 -7.19 -0.17
N VAL A 160 -0.39 -6.87 -0.47
CA VAL A 160 -0.04 -5.49 -0.85
C VAL A 160 -0.59 -5.18 -2.23
N GLU A 161 -1.01 -3.95 -2.43
CA GLU A 161 -1.58 -3.49 -3.69
C GLU A 161 -0.48 -2.92 -4.57
N ILE A 162 -0.35 -3.46 -5.77
CA ILE A 162 0.65 -3.04 -6.76
C ILE A 162 0.03 -2.08 -7.75
N VAL A 163 -1.13 -2.42 -8.31
CA VAL A 163 -1.86 -1.52 -9.20
C VAL A 163 -3.20 -1.21 -8.54
N PRO A 164 -3.53 0.08 -8.27
CA PRO A 164 -4.74 0.47 -7.55
C PRO A 164 -6.01 -0.18 -8.10
N GLY A 165 -6.74 -0.89 -7.24
CA GLY A 165 -7.98 -1.60 -7.49
C GLY A 165 -7.87 -2.79 -8.43
N LYS A 166 -6.65 -3.18 -8.85
CA LYS A 166 -6.46 -4.09 -9.99
C LYS A 166 -5.52 -5.26 -9.72
N ILE A 167 -4.33 -5.02 -9.18
CA ILE A 167 -3.34 -6.08 -8.95
C ILE A 167 -2.86 -6.06 -7.52
N TYR A 168 -2.99 -7.21 -6.87
CA TYR A 168 -2.49 -7.47 -5.53
C TYR A 168 -1.37 -8.51 -5.55
N LEU A 169 -0.41 -8.35 -4.64
CA LEU A 169 0.74 -9.23 -4.46
C LEU A 169 0.72 -9.81 -3.05
N GLY A 170 0.55 -11.13 -2.97
CA GLY A 170 0.33 -11.83 -1.70
C GLY A 170 1.13 -13.11 -1.53
N ASN A 171 0.81 -13.84 -0.47
CA ASN A 171 1.30 -15.17 -0.19
C ASN A 171 0.18 -16.22 -0.31
N PHE A 172 0.55 -17.50 -0.22
CA PHE A 172 -0.37 -18.61 -0.38
C PHE A 172 -1.50 -18.63 0.66
N ARG A 173 -1.20 -18.24 1.92
CA ARG A 173 -2.22 -18.17 2.98
C ARG A 173 -3.28 -17.12 2.66
N GLN A 174 -2.86 -15.94 2.21
CA GLN A 174 -3.77 -14.87 1.80
C GLN A 174 -4.61 -15.25 0.58
N ALA A 175 -4.02 -15.97 -0.37
CA ALA A 175 -4.74 -16.49 -1.53
C ALA A 175 -5.81 -17.54 -1.16
N CYS A 176 -5.60 -18.27 -0.06
CA CYS A 176 -6.57 -19.24 0.44
C CYS A 176 -7.56 -18.66 1.47
N ASP A 177 -7.54 -17.35 1.74
CA ASP A 177 -8.44 -16.73 2.72
C ASP A 177 -9.73 -16.22 2.04
N PRO A 178 -10.91 -16.82 2.30
CA PRO A 178 -12.17 -16.42 1.67
C PRO A 178 -12.58 -14.98 1.97
N LYS A 179 -12.19 -14.45 3.15
CA LYS A 179 -12.49 -13.07 3.51
C LYS A 179 -11.70 -12.11 2.62
N ILE A 180 -10.41 -12.39 2.39
CA ILE A 180 -9.56 -11.59 1.50
C ILE A 180 -10.10 -11.63 0.07
N GLN A 181 -10.49 -12.81 -0.43
CA GLN A 181 -11.08 -12.96 -1.76
C GLN A 181 -12.34 -12.07 -1.91
N LYS A 182 -13.22 -12.08 -0.91
CA LYS A 182 -14.46 -11.30 -0.91
C LYS A 182 -14.22 -9.80 -0.78
N ASP A 183 -13.41 -9.38 0.19
CA ASP A 183 -13.19 -7.97 0.53
C ASP A 183 -12.47 -7.23 -0.61
N LEU A 184 -11.50 -7.90 -1.27
CA LEU A 184 -10.77 -7.37 -2.43
C LEU A 184 -11.44 -7.67 -3.78
N LYS A 185 -12.52 -8.46 -3.79
CA LYS A 185 -13.26 -8.88 -4.99
C LYS A 185 -12.35 -9.52 -6.05
N ILE A 186 -11.44 -10.38 -5.61
CA ILE A 186 -10.50 -11.08 -6.49
C ILE A 186 -11.29 -11.97 -7.46
N LYS A 187 -10.95 -11.89 -8.75
CA LYS A 187 -11.57 -12.69 -9.81
C LYS A 187 -10.58 -13.59 -10.56
N ALA A 188 -9.29 -13.28 -10.48
CA ALA A 188 -8.26 -14.08 -11.14
C ALA A 188 -7.00 -14.21 -10.28
N HIS A 189 -6.24 -15.26 -10.56
CA HIS A 189 -5.14 -15.71 -9.73
C HIS A 189 -3.94 -16.08 -10.58
N VAL A 190 -2.76 -15.62 -10.15
CA VAL A 190 -1.49 -16.10 -10.67
C VAL A 190 -0.73 -16.74 -9.52
N ASN A 191 -0.64 -18.07 -9.54
CA ASN A 191 0.11 -18.84 -8.57
C ASN A 191 1.49 -19.18 -9.14
N VAL A 192 2.55 -18.63 -8.55
CA VAL A 192 3.95 -18.88 -8.94
C VAL A 192 4.64 -19.72 -7.87
N SER A 193 4.06 -20.87 -7.55
CA SER A 193 4.61 -21.82 -6.58
C SER A 193 4.24 -23.27 -6.89
N MET A 194 4.82 -24.22 -6.16
CA MET A 194 4.60 -25.66 -6.39
C MET A 194 3.25 -26.12 -5.82
N GLU A 195 2.80 -25.48 -4.75
CA GLU A 195 1.58 -25.78 -4.02
C GLU A 195 0.35 -25.51 -4.90
N ALA A 196 -0.58 -26.47 -4.95
CA ALA A 196 -1.91 -26.26 -5.49
C ALA A 196 -2.86 -25.88 -4.36
N GLY A 197 -3.63 -24.81 -4.54
CA GLY A 197 -4.66 -24.38 -3.59
C GLY A 197 -5.99 -25.13 -3.82
N PRO A 198 -6.80 -25.34 -2.77
CA PRO A 198 -8.08 -26.04 -2.89
C PRO A 198 -9.17 -25.23 -3.60
N PHE A 199 -9.01 -23.90 -3.72
CA PHE A 199 -10.04 -22.99 -4.25
C PHE A 199 -10.09 -22.88 -5.77
N PHE A 200 -9.26 -23.63 -6.51
CA PHE A 200 -9.01 -23.36 -7.93
C PHE A 200 -9.12 -24.61 -8.81
N VAL A 201 -9.90 -25.59 -8.38
CA VAL A 201 -10.17 -26.79 -9.19
C VAL A 201 -11.19 -26.40 -10.26
N ASP A 202 -10.79 -26.53 -11.53
CA ASP A 202 -11.60 -26.40 -12.75
C ASP A 202 -11.94 -25.01 -13.30
N ASP A 203 -11.19 -23.95 -12.95
CA ASP A 203 -11.32 -22.63 -13.60
C ASP A 203 -10.02 -22.20 -14.31
N ALA A 204 -9.80 -22.78 -15.50
CA ALA A 204 -8.61 -22.51 -16.31
C ALA A 204 -8.55 -21.06 -16.84
N ASP A 205 -9.68 -20.37 -16.94
CA ASP A 205 -9.75 -19.00 -17.46
C ASP A 205 -9.32 -17.98 -16.39
N ASN A 206 -9.52 -18.29 -15.11
CA ASN A 206 -9.23 -17.39 -13.99
C ASN A 206 -7.99 -17.79 -13.17
N LEU A 207 -7.36 -18.93 -13.42
CA LEU A 207 -6.13 -19.36 -12.74
C LEU A 207 -4.97 -19.62 -13.72
N LEU A 208 -3.89 -18.86 -13.57
CA LEU A 208 -2.58 -19.19 -14.13
C LEU A 208 -1.69 -19.81 -13.05
N HIS A 209 -1.39 -21.10 -13.16
CA HIS A 209 -0.48 -21.80 -12.25
C HIS A 209 0.89 -22.07 -12.91
N ILE A 210 1.90 -21.31 -12.50
CA ILE A 210 3.30 -21.48 -12.89
C ILE A 210 4.05 -22.24 -11.78
N LYS A 211 4.31 -23.53 -12.03
CA LYS A 211 4.92 -24.43 -11.05
C LYS A 211 6.45 -24.32 -11.11
N ILE A 212 7.01 -23.50 -10.23
CA ILE A 212 8.46 -23.37 -10.05
C ILE A 212 8.86 -23.34 -8.57
N GLU A 213 10.04 -23.88 -8.27
CA GLU A 213 10.66 -23.80 -6.95
C GLU A 213 11.24 -22.40 -6.68
N ASP A 214 11.44 -22.03 -5.41
CA ASP A 214 12.10 -20.77 -5.05
C ASP A 214 13.62 -20.94 -4.98
N SER A 215 14.21 -21.48 -6.05
CA SER A 215 15.64 -21.72 -6.14
C SER A 215 16.27 -20.85 -7.23
N PRO A 216 17.57 -20.55 -7.15
CA PRO A 216 18.29 -19.87 -8.24
C PRO A 216 18.28 -20.65 -9.57
N GLU A 217 18.08 -21.96 -9.52
CA GLU A 217 18.04 -22.85 -10.69
C GLU A 217 16.66 -22.89 -11.37
N ALA A 218 15.61 -22.40 -10.71
CA ALA A 218 14.26 -22.39 -11.26
C ALA A 218 14.13 -21.39 -12.43
N ASP A 219 13.47 -21.81 -13.51
CA ASP A 219 13.31 -20.99 -14.71
C ASP A 219 11.87 -20.47 -14.87
N LEU A 220 11.72 -19.15 -14.70
CA LEU A 220 10.47 -18.41 -14.91
C LEU A 220 10.36 -17.87 -16.36
N SER A 221 11.49 -17.76 -17.07
CA SER A 221 11.59 -17.12 -18.39
C SER A 221 10.58 -17.64 -19.43
N PRO A 222 10.35 -18.96 -19.56
CA PRO A 222 9.41 -19.50 -20.55
C PRO A 222 7.97 -19.02 -20.34
N PHE A 223 7.62 -18.65 -19.11
CA PHE A 223 6.27 -18.28 -18.73
C PHE A 223 6.02 -16.77 -18.80
N LEU A 224 7.05 -15.93 -18.91
CA LEU A 224 6.91 -14.47 -18.77
C LEU A 224 5.95 -13.85 -19.78
N ARG A 225 6.01 -14.26 -21.05
CA ARG A 225 5.08 -13.77 -22.08
C ARG A 225 3.63 -14.13 -21.77
N HIS A 226 3.39 -15.39 -21.40
CA HIS A 226 2.05 -15.88 -21.07
C HIS A 226 1.51 -15.22 -19.80
N LEU A 227 2.35 -15.08 -18.78
CA LEU A 227 2.05 -14.34 -17.55
C LEU A 227 1.62 -12.91 -17.83
N CYS A 228 2.38 -12.17 -18.64
CA CYS A 228 2.04 -10.81 -18.98
C CYS A 228 0.69 -10.78 -19.68
N HIS A 229 0.52 -11.56 -20.75
CA HIS A 229 -0.72 -11.62 -21.51
C HIS A 229 -1.95 -11.96 -20.65
N PHE A 230 -1.84 -12.93 -19.73
CA PHE A 230 -2.89 -13.30 -18.80
C PHE A 230 -3.31 -12.12 -17.92
N LEU A 231 -2.34 -11.40 -17.34
CA LEU A 231 -2.60 -10.21 -16.53
C LEU A 231 -3.29 -9.12 -17.37
N GLU A 232 -2.80 -8.86 -18.58
CA GLU A 232 -3.39 -7.84 -19.47
C GLU A 232 -4.85 -8.12 -19.80
N ILE A 233 -5.20 -9.36 -20.15
CA ILE A 233 -6.59 -9.75 -20.44
C ILE A 233 -7.47 -9.47 -19.24
N HIS A 234 -7.06 -9.91 -18.04
CA HIS A 234 -7.86 -9.71 -16.84
C HIS A 234 -8.00 -8.23 -16.45
N LEU A 235 -6.98 -7.41 -16.69
CA LEU A 235 -7.08 -5.96 -16.51
C LEU A 235 -8.07 -5.32 -17.49
N HIS A 236 -8.11 -5.77 -18.74
CA HIS A 236 -9.08 -5.30 -19.75
C HIS A 236 -10.51 -5.71 -19.40
N LEU A 237 -10.70 -6.89 -18.80
CA LEU A 237 -11.99 -7.38 -18.31
C LEU A 237 -12.45 -6.68 -17.01
N GLY A 238 -11.62 -5.84 -16.41
CA GLY A 238 -11.90 -5.21 -15.12
C GLY A 238 -11.88 -6.22 -13.96
N SER A 239 -11.17 -7.34 -14.12
CA SER A 239 -10.93 -8.32 -13.07
C SER A 239 -9.85 -7.83 -12.11
N VAL A 240 -10.05 -8.09 -10.82
CA VAL A 240 -9.02 -7.90 -9.81
C VAL A 240 -8.18 -9.17 -9.73
N VAL A 241 -6.87 -9.04 -9.89
CA VAL A 241 -5.94 -10.17 -9.95
C VAL A 241 -5.09 -10.24 -8.68
N LEU A 242 -4.97 -11.45 -8.12
CA LEU A 242 -4.03 -11.75 -7.04
C LEU A 242 -2.85 -12.58 -7.56
N VAL A 243 -1.66 -12.00 -7.52
CA VAL A 243 -0.39 -12.69 -7.84
C VAL A 243 0.26 -13.13 -6.55
N PHE A 244 0.57 -14.42 -6.40
CA PHE A 244 1.11 -14.95 -5.16
C PHE A 244 2.07 -16.12 -5.37
N SER A 245 2.83 -16.41 -4.32
CA SER A 245 3.66 -17.60 -4.18
C SER A 245 3.62 -18.05 -2.72
N THR A 246 4.39 -19.06 -2.31
CA THR A 246 4.39 -19.58 -0.93
C THR A 246 4.47 -18.47 0.13
N LEU A 247 5.48 -17.58 0.01
CA LEU A 247 5.74 -16.49 0.96
C LEU A 247 5.43 -15.10 0.41
N GLY A 248 5.23 -14.98 -0.90
CA GLY A 248 5.03 -13.70 -1.56
C GLY A 248 6.27 -12.80 -1.62
N ILE A 249 7.49 -13.33 -1.41
CA ILE A 249 8.72 -12.51 -1.27
C ILE A 249 9.60 -12.51 -2.53
N SER A 250 9.66 -13.64 -3.25
CA SER A 250 10.60 -13.86 -4.35
C SER A 250 9.89 -14.09 -5.69
N ARG A 251 9.41 -15.32 -5.96
CA ARG A 251 8.77 -15.72 -7.23
C ARG A 251 7.64 -14.80 -7.71
N SER A 252 6.64 -14.53 -6.87
CA SER A 252 5.52 -13.64 -7.23
C SER A 252 5.95 -12.19 -7.39
N CYS A 253 6.98 -11.75 -6.67
CA CYS A 253 7.58 -10.43 -6.89
C CYS A 253 8.26 -10.36 -8.26
N ALA A 254 9.01 -11.41 -8.65
CA ALA A 254 9.62 -11.49 -9.97
C ALA A 254 8.58 -11.47 -11.10
N ALA A 255 7.47 -12.21 -10.93
CA ALA A 255 6.33 -12.17 -11.86
C ALA A 255 5.75 -10.76 -12.02
N ILE A 256 5.51 -10.04 -10.91
CA ILE A 256 5.05 -8.65 -10.94
C ILE A 256 6.07 -7.72 -11.61
N LEU A 257 7.35 -7.89 -11.33
CA LEU A 257 8.41 -7.07 -11.95
C LEU A 257 8.42 -7.25 -13.47
N ALA A 258 8.36 -8.49 -13.95
CA ALA A 258 8.31 -8.79 -15.37
C ALA A 258 7.09 -8.16 -16.05
N PHE A 259 5.91 -8.26 -15.41
CA PHE A 259 4.69 -7.62 -15.88
C PHE A 259 4.83 -6.10 -15.94
N LEU A 260 5.31 -5.45 -14.88
CA LEU A 260 5.47 -4.00 -14.85
C LEU A 260 6.50 -3.48 -15.84
N MET A 261 7.54 -4.26 -16.15
CA MET A 261 8.49 -3.93 -17.21
C MET A 261 7.79 -3.96 -18.57
N HIS A 262 7.01 -5.02 -18.84
CA HIS A 262 6.26 -5.20 -20.08
C HIS A 262 5.18 -4.11 -20.25
N TRP A 263 4.30 -3.95 -19.27
CA TRP A 263 3.12 -3.08 -19.32
C TRP A 263 3.46 -1.60 -19.43
N ASN A 264 4.57 -1.15 -18.83
CA ASN A 264 4.99 0.25 -18.83
C ASN A 264 6.21 0.52 -19.72
N GLU A 265 6.69 -0.48 -20.47
CA GLU A 265 7.92 -0.40 -21.28
C GLU A 265 9.09 0.23 -20.48
N GLN A 266 9.35 -0.32 -19.29
CA GLN A 266 10.34 0.25 -18.36
C GLN A 266 11.39 -0.75 -17.90
N THR A 267 12.54 -0.22 -17.49
CA THR A 267 13.67 -0.99 -16.97
C THR A 267 13.33 -1.76 -15.70
N LEU A 268 14.01 -2.89 -15.48
CA LEU A 268 14.00 -3.64 -14.22
C LEU A 268 14.27 -2.72 -13.03
N LYS A 269 15.23 -1.78 -13.14
CA LYS A 269 15.53 -0.82 -12.08
C LYS A 269 14.32 0.03 -11.65
N LYS A 270 13.56 0.56 -12.61
CA LYS A 270 12.34 1.35 -12.34
C LYS A 270 11.24 0.51 -11.72
N SER A 271 10.94 -0.65 -12.32
CA SER A 271 9.96 -1.61 -11.77
C SER A 271 10.34 -2.07 -10.36
N TRP A 272 11.62 -2.34 -10.11
CA TRP A 272 12.14 -2.75 -8.80
C TRP A 272 11.92 -1.67 -7.76
N ALA A 273 12.30 -0.42 -8.05
CA ALA A 273 12.11 0.69 -7.13
C ALA A 273 10.62 0.89 -6.78
N TYR A 274 9.73 0.74 -7.75
CA TYR A 274 8.28 0.83 -7.55
C TYR A 274 7.77 -0.30 -6.64
N VAL A 275 8.01 -1.57 -7.00
CA VAL A 275 7.52 -2.70 -6.21
C VAL A 275 8.14 -2.71 -4.82
N LYS A 276 9.41 -2.29 -4.67
CA LYS A 276 10.06 -2.17 -3.36
C LYS A 276 9.40 -1.10 -2.47
N LYS A 277 8.86 -0.02 -3.04
CA LYS A 277 8.06 0.98 -2.32
C LYS A 277 6.72 0.40 -1.86
N CYS A 278 6.06 -0.40 -2.70
CA CYS A 278 4.79 -1.06 -2.34
C CYS A 278 5.00 -2.23 -1.37
N LYS A 279 6.13 -2.93 -1.46
CA LYS A 279 6.48 -4.14 -0.72
C LYS A 279 7.92 -4.11 -0.23
N ASN A 280 8.11 -3.61 0.99
CA ASN A 280 9.43 -3.36 1.57
C ASN A 280 10.26 -4.64 1.75
N ASN A 281 9.61 -5.79 1.96
CA ASN A 281 10.27 -7.07 2.17
C ASN A 281 10.49 -7.89 0.88
N MET A 282 10.18 -7.33 -0.30
CA MET A 282 10.47 -7.97 -1.59
C MET A 282 11.96 -8.34 -1.69
N ARG A 283 12.23 -9.58 -2.09
CA ARG A 283 13.57 -10.13 -2.31
C ARG A 283 13.55 -11.35 -3.26
N PRO A 284 13.36 -11.14 -4.58
CA PRO A 284 13.64 -12.15 -5.61
C PRO A 284 15.01 -12.80 -5.42
N ASN A 285 15.11 -14.09 -5.70
CA ASN A 285 16.40 -14.77 -5.71
C ASN A 285 17.25 -14.32 -6.92
N ARG A 286 18.57 -14.52 -6.83
CA ARG A 286 19.52 -14.04 -7.85
C ARG A 286 19.32 -14.65 -9.23
N GLY A 287 18.85 -15.90 -9.32
CA GLY A 287 18.53 -16.55 -10.59
C GLY A 287 17.35 -15.86 -11.29
N LEU A 288 16.29 -15.56 -10.55
CA LEU A 288 15.14 -14.81 -11.06
C LEU A 288 15.51 -13.38 -11.45
N VAL A 289 16.39 -12.71 -10.70
CA VAL A 289 16.90 -11.37 -11.07
C VAL A 289 17.65 -11.41 -12.39
N ALA A 290 18.50 -12.42 -12.61
CA ALA A 290 19.21 -12.59 -13.88
C ALA A 290 18.24 -12.81 -15.05
N GLN A 291 17.20 -13.63 -14.85
CA GLN A 291 16.14 -13.84 -15.85
C GLN A 291 15.35 -12.56 -16.14
N LEU A 292 15.09 -11.72 -15.13
CA LEU A 292 14.46 -10.41 -15.33
C LEU A 292 15.35 -9.43 -16.10
N LEU A 293 16.68 -9.52 -15.96
CA LEU A 293 17.59 -8.72 -16.78
C LEU A 293 17.54 -9.15 -18.25
N GLU A 294 17.48 -10.46 -18.53
CA GLU A 294 17.27 -10.94 -19.90
C GLU A 294 15.88 -10.54 -20.43
N TRP A 295 14.85 -10.54 -19.58
CA TRP A 295 13.52 -10.04 -19.93
C TRP A 295 13.54 -8.55 -20.27
N GLU A 296 14.34 -7.73 -19.59
CA GLU A 296 14.52 -6.31 -19.92
C GLU A 296 14.98 -6.13 -21.38
N LYS A 297 15.92 -6.96 -21.85
CA LYS A 297 16.37 -6.94 -23.25
C LYS A 297 15.26 -7.31 -24.22
N VAL A 298 14.40 -8.26 -23.86
CA VAL A 298 13.26 -8.67 -24.69
C VAL A 298 12.23 -7.54 -24.80
N VAL A 299 12.00 -6.79 -23.71
CA VAL A 299 11.00 -5.71 -23.66
C VAL A 299 11.51 -4.42 -24.31
N LEU A 300 12.77 -4.03 -24.06
CA LEU A 300 13.32 -2.72 -24.44
C LEU A 300 14.32 -2.78 -25.60
N GLY A 301 14.77 -3.97 -26.00
CA GLY A 301 15.82 -4.18 -27.00
C GLY A 301 17.26 -4.11 -26.45
N ASP A 302 17.46 -3.63 -25.22
CA ASP A 302 18.74 -3.59 -24.52
C ASP A 302 18.55 -3.68 -23.00
N SER A 303 19.60 -4.05 -22.26
CA SER A 303 19.62 -4.07 -20.79
C SER A 303 20.45 -2.91 -20.26
N VAL A 304 19.84 -2.09 -19.41
CA VAL A 304 20.50 -0.92 -18.78
C VAL A 304 20.68 -1.13 -17.28
N THR A 305 19.95 -2.08 -16.69
CA THR A 305 19.97 -2.30 -15.24
C THR A 305 21.22 -3.08 -14.81
N ASP A 306 22.03 -2.48 -13.93
CA ASP A 306 23.16 -3.16 -13.28
C ASP A 306 22.68 -4.01 -12.09
N ILE A 307 22.62 -5.33 -12.30
CA ILE A 307 22.20 -6.30 -11.28
C ILE A 307 23.31 -6.67 -10.28
N LEU A 308 24.53 -6.15 -10.45
CA LEU A 308 25.62 -6.33 -9.48
C LEU A 308 25.43 -5.46 -8.23
N ASP A 309 24.51 -4.50 -8.25
CA ASP A 309 24.13 -3.75 -7.05
C ASP A 309 23.63 -4.75 -5.97
N PRO A 310 24.17 -4.69 -4.73
CA PRO A 310 23.77 -5.57 -3.64
C PRO A 310 22.31 -5.42 -3.21
N ARG A 311 21.61 -4.39 -3.68
CA ARG A 311 20.18 -4.16 -3.44
C ARG A 311 19.26 -5.08 -4.27
N TYR A 312 19.80 -5.79 -5.25
CA TYR A 312 19.11 -6.82 -6.03
C TYR A 312 19.28 -8.23 -5.42
#